data_AF-A0A6L8UB00-F1
#
_entry.id   AF-A0A6L8UB00-F1
#
_cell.length_a   1.000
_cell.length_b   1.000
_cell.length_c   1.000
_cell.angle_alpha   90.00
_cell.angle_beta   90.00
_cell.angle_gamma   90.00
#
_symmetry.space_group_name_H-M   'P 1'
#
loop_
_entity.id
_entity.type
_entity.pdbx_description
1 polymer ?
#
loop_
_entity_poly.entity_id
_entity_poly.type
_entity_poly.pdbx_seq_one_letter_code
_entity_poly.pdbx_strand_id
1 'polypeptide(L)'
;MNKKHLFKSLFIAAIALFSSCNSEFWFDFLLGPQPKFIEEVEFEPALNILGVIRPDSANGIPMSFVLLNQLMQAVTSEIDTTSLKDADIEVSLMEDGQPIQSFTFAYDSTQQFPTIYRPIDFSPQAGNTYSLRCYRDGFPELTATTTVPQVPVIEDDFISVSGNALHFSIVADSTAALYDIYLFSGFMPVFTRIMKAQSGNTSITLKFNGNLSSDAVLAIYAYDSKLSAYVTSPNVFFKPNTYRPPFTNVDGGYGCFGSLNLLVRSVY
;
A
#
# COMPACT_ATOMS: atom_id res chain seq x y z
N MET A 1 2.17 58.11 25.48
CA MET A 1 2.93 57.16 24.63
C MET A 1 2.27 55.79 24.67
N ASN A 2 1.75 55.33 23.54
CA ASN A 2 0.77 54.24 23.44
C ASN A 2 1.43 52.85 23.51
N LYS A 3 1.21 52.10 24.60
CA LYS A 3 1.63 50.69 24.77
C LYS A 3 1.09 49.75 23.68
N LYS A 4 0.07 50.17 22.92
CA LYS A 4 -0.49 49.41 21.79
C LYS A 4 0.40 49.37 20.53
N HIS A 5 1.32 50.32 20.35
CA HIS A 5 2.23 50.31 19.20
C HIS A 5 3.48 49.46 19.43
N LEU A 6 3.96 49.36 20.67
CA LEU A 6 5.13 48.53 21.00
C LEU A 6 4.82 47.03 20.83
N PHE A 7 3.59 46.61 21.15
CA PHE A 7 3.14 45.22 20.98
C PHE A 7 2.94 44.82 19.51
N LYS A 8 2.51 45.76 18.64
CA LYS A 8 2.37 45.49 17.20
C LYS A 8 3.72 45.37 16.49
N SER A 9 4.71 46.18 16.85
CA SER A 9 6.06 46.07 16.26
C SER A 9 6.80 44.81 16.70
N LEU A 10 6.57 44.31 17.94
CA LEU A 10 7.17 43.07 18.41
C LEU A 10 6.54 41.82 17.76
N PHE A 11 5.24 41.86 17.43
CA PHE A 11 4.54 40.76 16.78
C PHE A 11 4.90 40.62 15.29
N ILE A 12 5.15 41.74 14.60
CA ILE A 12 5.59 41.73 13.19
C ILE A 12 7.06 41.33 13.06
N ALA A 13 7.92 41.67 14.03
CA ALA A 13 9.31 41.19 14.07
C ALA A 13 9.41 39.69 14.40
N ALA A 14 8.51 39.15 15.22
CA ALA A 14 8.46 37.72 15.51
C ALA A 14 8.02 36.90 14.29
N ILE A 15 7.10 37.41 13.45
CA ILE A 15 6.68 36.73 12.22
C ILE A 15 7.80 36.74 11.15
N ALA A 16 8.63 37.78 11.10
CA ALA A 16 9.77 37.84 10.18
C ALA A 16 10.94 36.92 10.58
N LEU A 17 11.02 36.49 11.85
CA LEU A 17 12.05 35.55 12.34
C LEU A 17 11.65 34.07 12.18
N PHE A 18 10.42 33.77 11.75
CA PHE A 18 10.02 32.41 11.36
C PHE A 18 10.01 32.18 9.85
N SER A 19 10.29 33.21 9.04
CA SER A 19 10.42 33.09 7.58
C SER A 19 11.77 32.54 7.11
N SER A 20 12.68 32.21 8.03
CA SER A 20 13.94 31.51 7.73
C SER A 20 13.95 30.07 8.26
N CYS A 21 12.79 29.50 8.61
CA CYS A 21 12.70 28.09 8.95
C CYS A 21 12.80 27.28 7.65
N ASN A 22 14.04 26.91 7.34
CA ASN A 22 14.53 25.95 6.35
C ASN A 22 13.43 25.28 5.51
N SER A 23 13.47 25.54 4.21
CA SER A 23 12.89 24.65 3.19
C SER A 23 13.27 23.18 3.43
N GLU A 24 14.39 22.89 4.08
CA GLU A 24 14.81 21.54 4.46
C GLU A 24 13.80 20.79 5.35
N PHE A 25 13.02 21.47 6.20
CA PHE A 25 12.04 20.78 7.06
C PHE A 25 10.86 20.21 6.26
N TRP A 26 10.45 20.91 5.19
CA TRP A 26 9.45 20.40 4.23
C TRP A 26 10.04 19.30 3.34
N PHE A 27 11.30 19.43 2.93
CA PHE A 27 12.01 18.43 2.13
C PHE A 27 12.24 17.12 2.89
N ASP A 28 12.63 17.15 4.15
CA ASP A 28 12.79 15.94 4.97
C ASP A 28 11.45 15.27 5.27
N PHE A 29 10.41 16.07 5.51
CA PHE A 29 9.05 15.55 5.69
C PHE A 29 8.51 14.88 4.42
N LEU A 30 8.83 15.40 3.22
CA LEU A 30 8.39 14.84 1.93
C LEU A 30 9.28 13.71 1.39
N LEU A 31 10.60 13.77 1.56
CA LEU A 31 11.56 12.87 0.89
C LEU A 31 12.10 11.75 1.79
N GLY A 32 12.13 11.98 3.12
CA GLY A 32 12.73 11.03 4.07
C GLY A 32 14.26 11.16 4.13
N PRO A 33 14.91 10.45 5.07
CA PRO A 33 16.34 10.58 5.27
C PRO A 33 17.10 10.16 4.01
N GLN A 34 17.93 11.07 3.51
CA GLN A 34 18.71 10.87 2.29
C GLN A 34 19.91 9.94 2.52
N PRO A 35 20.28 9.09 1.55
CA PRO A 35 21.56 8.39 1.58
C PRO A 35 22.71 9.40 1.50
N LYS A 36 23.70 9.27 2.40
CA LYS A 36 24.94 10.07 2.39
C LYS A 36 25.95 9.65 1.32
N PHE A 37 25.51 8.89 0.32
CA PHE A 37 26.35 8.39 -0.77
C PHE A 37 25.67 8.74 -2.08
N ILE A 38 25.89 9.96 -2.56
CA ILE A 38 25.80 10.25 -4.00
C ILE A 38 27.23 10.02 -4.51
N GLU A 39 27.56 8.76 -4.74
CA GLU A 39 28.64 8.46 -5.69
C GLU A 39 28.08 8.67 -7.09
N GLU A 40 28.92 9.29 -7.92
CA GLU A 40 28.78 9.70 -9.32
C GLU A 40 28.08 8.68 -10.25
N VAL A 41 26.76 8.57 -10.18
CA VAL A 41 25.96 7.87 -11.19
C VAL A 41 24.91 8.84 -11.71
N GLU A 42 24.87 9.04 -13.03
CA GLU A 42 23.82 9.81 -13.69
C GLU A 42 22.44 9.28 -13.25
N PHE A 43 21.56 10.20 -12.84
CA PHE A 43 20.20 9.81 -12.48
C PHE A 43 19.48 9.28 -13.73
N GLU A 44 19.08 8.00 -13.69
CA GLU A 44 18.26 7.40 -14.74
C GLU A 44 16.76 7.59 -14.40
N PRO A 45 15.96 8.23 -15.27
CA PRO A 45 14.52 8.31 -15.09
C PRO A 45 13.89 6.91 -15.05
N ALA A 46 13.04 6.67 -14.06
CA ALA A 46 12.37 5.39 -13.87
C ALA A 46 10.94 5.57 -13.35
N LEU A 47 10.13 4.53 -13.50
CA LEU A 47 8.77 4.47 -12.96
C LEU A 47 8.81 3.95 -11.51
N ASN A 48 7.92 4.48 -10.66
CA ASN A 48 7.68 3.99 -9.30
C ASN A 48 6.20 3.64 -9.14
N ILE A 49 5.90 2.42 -8.70
CA ILE A 49 4.52 1.94 -8.58
C ILE A 49 4.12 1.46 -7.19
N LEU A 50 2.83 1.56 -6.90
CA LEU A 50 2.14 0.66 -5.99
C LEU A 50 0.95 0.06 -6.72
N GLY A 51 1.09 -1.18 -7.17
CA GLY A 51 0.01 -1.97 -7.74
C GLY A 51 -0.49 -3.02 -6.76
N VAL A 52 -1.81 -3.10 -6.58
CA VAL A 52 -2.46 -4.06 -5.70
C VAL A 52 -3.59 -4.75 -6.44
N ILE A 53 -3.51 -6.07 -6.57
CA ILE A 53 -4.57 -6.93 -7.09
C ILE A 53 -5.47 -7.38 -5.94
N ARG A 54 -6.78 -7.17 -6.08
CA ARG A 54 -7.76 -7.48 -5.05
C ARG A 54 -9.01 -8.19 -5.63
N PRO A 55 -9.37 -9.39 -5.13
CA PRO A 55 -10.51 -10.17 -5.60
C PRO A 55 -11.86 -9.61 -5.16
N ASP A 56 -11.89 -8.66 -4.23
CA ASP A 56 -13.10 -7.89 -3.86
C ASP A 56 -13.48 -6.82 -4.90
N SER A 57 -12.83 -6.84 -6.07
CA SER A 57 -13.27 -6.14 -7.28
C SER A 57 -14.50 -6.86 -7.87
N ALA A 58 -15.64 -6.72 -7.22
CA ALA A 58 -16.92 -7.30 -7.63
C ALA A 58 -17.96 -6.20 -7.90
N ASN A 59 -18.91 -6.48 -8.79
CA ASN A 59 -20.05 -5.59 -9.09
C ASN A 59 -19.66 -4.21 -9.66
N GLY A 60 -18.61 -4.14 -10.48
CA GLY A 60 -18.22 -2.91 -11.18
C GLY A 60 -17.51 -1.86 -10.32
N ILE A 61 -17.12 -2.21 -9.09
CA ILE A 61 -16.27 -1.35 -8.25
C ILE A 61 -14.84 -1.89 -8.31
N PRO A 62 -13.95 -1.31 -9.15
CA PRO A 62 -12.57 -1.77 -9.23
C PRO A 62 -11.82 -1.39 -7.96
N MET A 63 -11.53 -2.40 -7.14
CA MET A 63 -10.69 -2.27 -5.94
C MET A 63 -9.23 -2.50 -6.26
N SER A 64 -8.93 -3.27 -7.31
CA SER A 64 -7.57 -3.40 -7.85
C SER A 64 -7.13 -2.08 -8.48
N PHE A 65 -5.88 -1.69 -8.24
CA PHE A 65 -5.35 -0.44 -8.75
C PHE A 65 -3.85 -0.50 -9.00
N VAL A 66 -3.36 0.40 -9.84
CA VAL A 66 -1.93 0.72 -9.98
C VAL A 66 -1.74 2.22 -9.79
N LEU A 67 -1.07 2.59 -8.71
CA LEU A 67 -0.59 3.96 -8.49
C LEU A 67 0.75 4.09 -9.20
N LEU A 68 0.88 5.09 -10.07
CA LEU A 68 2.08 5.31 -10.87
C LEU A 68 2.62 6.72 -10.66
N ASN A 69 3.91 6.81 -10.35
CA ASN A 69 4.65 8.07 -10.32
C ASN A 69 5.97 7.94 -11.09
N GLN A 70 6.50 9.07 -11.52
CA GLN A 70 7.90 9.17 -11.92
C GLN A 70 8.80 9.20 -10.69
N LEU A 71 9.95 8.52 -10.78
CA LEU A 71 11.02 8.68 -9.81
C LEU A 71 11.56 10.12 -9.89
N MET A 72 11.61 10.81 -8.75
CA MET A 72 12.18 12.14 -8.67
C MET A 72 13.65 12.10 -8.27
N GLN A 73 14.46 12.93 -8.92
CA GLN A 73 15.80 13.25 -8.42
C GLN A 73 15.67 14.11 -7.16
N ALA A 74 16.52 13.86 -6.16
CA ALA A 74 16.43 14.53 -4.85
C ALA A 74 16.72 16.04 -4.89
N VAL A 75 17.26 16.56 -5.99
CA VAL A 75 17.76 17.93 -6.13
C VAL A 75 17.25 18.55 -7.44
N THR A 76 15.93 18.67 -7.60
CA THR A 76 15.36 19.45 -8.71
C THR A 76 14.59 20.65 -8.15
N SER A 77 14.81 21.82 -8.75
CA SER A 77 14.11 23.07 -8.47
C SER A 77 12.77 23.18 -9.21
N GLU A 78 12.46 22.20 -10.06
CA GLU A 78 11.25 22.16 -10.87
C GLU A 78 10.17 21.40 -10.10
N ILE A 79 9.01 22.05 -9.94
CA ILE A 79 7.78 21.43 -9.44
C ILE A 79 7.22 20.59 -10.57
N ASP A 80 7.95 19.54 -10.96
CA ASP A 80 7.48 18.65 -12.01
C ASP A 80 6.41 17.75 -11.44
N THR A 81 5.29 17.65 -12.15
CA THR A 81 4.17 16.82 -11.74
C THR A 81 4.63 15.37 -11.77
N THR A 82 4.78 14.73 -10.61
CA THR A 82 5.13 13.29 -10.49
C THR A 82 4.10 12.35 -11.12
N SER A 83 2.97 12.91 -11.56
CA SER A 83 1.79 12.22 -12.05
C SER A 83 1.91 11.87 -13.53
N LEU A 84 1.94 10.58 -13.82
CA LEU A 84 2.09 10.03 -15.18
C LEU A 84 0.75 9.50 -15.68
N LYS A 85 0.04 10.24 -16.54
CA LYS A 85 -1.36 9.95 -16.96
C LYS A 85 -1.49 9.24 -18.30
N ASP A 86 -0.37 9.01 -18.96
CA ASP A 86 -0.19 8.54 -20.34
C ASP A 86 0.63 7.24 -20.39
N ALA A 87 0.59 6.44 -19.32
CA ALA A 87 1.23 5.12 -19.30
C ALA A 87 0.27 4.02 -19.75
N ASP A 88 0.80 3.05 -20.49
CA ASP A 88 0.11 1.84 -20.88
C ASP A 88 0.31 0.79 -19.79
N ILE A 89 -0.76 0.46 -19.06
CA ILE A 89 -0.72 -0.52 -17.97
C ILE A 89 -1.59 -1.73 -18.33
N GLU A 90 -0.94 -2.89 -18.41
CA GLU A 90 -1.55 -4.17 -18.68
C GLU A 90 -1.27 -5.15 -17.55
N VAL A 91 -2.31 -5.83 -17.07
CA VAL A 91 -2.19 -6.94 -16.13
C VAL A 91 -2.67 -8.20 -16.84
N SER A 92 -1.86 -9.25 -16.84
CA SER A 92 -2.17 -10.52 -17.50
C SER A 92 -2.32 -11.64 -16.48
N LEU A 93 -3.37 -12.45 -16.61
CA LEU A 93 -3.47 -13.75 -15.94
C LEU A 93 -2.45 -14.71 -16.54
N MET A 94 -1.68 -15.36 -15.68
CA MET A 94 -0.60 -16.27 -16.06
C MET A 94 -1.00 -17.72 -15.80
N GLU A 95 -0.80 -18.59 -16.79
CA GLU A 95 -0.90 -20.04 -16.67
C GLU A 95 0.36 -20.66 -17.27
N ASP A 96 1.04 -21.54 -16.53
CA ASP A 96 2.32 -22.16 -16.92
C ASP A 96 3.39 -21.16 -17.41
N GLY A 97 3.40 -19.96 -16.83
CA GLY A 97 4.35 -18.88 -17.16
C GLY A 97 4.02 -18.12 -18.45
N GLN A 98 2.86 -18.35 -19.06
CA GLN A 98 2.39 -17.62 -20.24
C GLN A 98 1.13 -16.79 -19.93
N PRO A 99 1.00 -15.59 -20.52
CA PRO A 99 -0.23 -14.80 -20.39
C PRO A 99 -1.36 -15.46 -21.19
N ILE A 100 -2.47 -15.76 -20.53
CA ILE A 100 -3.66 -16.35 -21.16
C ILE A 100 -4.82 -15.36 -21.32
N GLN A 101 -4.81 -14.28 -20.54
CA GLN A 101 -5.81 -13.22 -20.60
C GLN A 101 -5.20 -11.92 -20.10
N SER A 102 -5.45 -10.81 -20.81
CA SER A 102 -4.92 -9.49 -20.48
C SER A 102 -6.03 -8.51 -20.12
N PHE A 103 -5.73 -7.60 -19.19
CA PHE A 103 -6.63 -6.59 -18.67
C PHE A 103 -5.94 -5.23 -18.69
N THR A 104 -6.55 -4.27 -19.36
CA THR A 104 -6.05 -2.89 -19.38
C THR A 104 -6.49 -2.15 -18.12
N PHE A 105 -5.52 -1.51 -17.46
CA PHE A 105 -5.76 -0.59 -16.36
C PHE A 105 -5.71 0.82 -16.94
N ALA A 106 -6.84 1.52 -16.96
CA ALA A 106 -6.96 2.86 -17.53
C ALA A 106 -6.84 3.92 -16.44
N TYR A 107 -6.31 5.10 -16.80
CA TYR A 107 -6.18 6.23 -15.88
C TYR A 107 -7.56 6.64 -15.33
N ASP A 108 -7.69 6.67 -14.00
CA ASP A 108 -8.88 7.15 -13.31
C ASP A 108 -8.89 8.68 -13.25
N SER A 109 -9.56 9.30 -14.22
CA SER A 109 -9.67 10.75 -14.30
C SER A 109 -10.51 11.39 -13.19
N THR A 110 -11.19 10.59 -12.34
CA THR A 110 -12.00 11.10 -11.23
C THR A 110 -11.14 11.61 -10.08
N GLN A 111 -9.90 11.12 -9.96
CA GLN A 111 -8.94 11.56 -8.95
C GLN A 111 -7.75 12.26 -9.60
N GLN A 112 -7.50 13.50 -9.21
CA GLN A 112 -6.37 14.28 -9.75
C GLN A 112 -5.03 13.89 -9.12
N PHE A 113 -5.04 13.39 -7.88
CA PHE A 113 -3.87 12.91 -7.18
C PHE A 113 -4.29 11.91 -6.08
N PRO A 114 -3.56 10.80 -5.89
CA PRO A 114 -2.43 10.34 -6.70
C PRO A 114 -2.86 9.88 -8.09
N THR A 115 -1.91 9.66 -9.01
CA THR A 115 -2.25 9.10 -10.33
C THR A 115 -2.50 7.62 -10.20
N ILE A 116 -3.76 7.23 -10.38
CA ILE A 116 -4.24 5.86 -10.20
C ILE A 116 -4.79 5.36 -11.52
N TYR A 117 -4.44 4.12 -11.85
CA TYR A 117 -5.01 3.36 -12.95
C TYR A 117 -5.87 2.24 -12.39
N ARG A 118 -7.05 2.04 -12.98
CA ARG A 118 -8.03 1.04 -12.56
C ARG A 118 -8.55 0.25 -13.76
N PRO A 119 -8.84 -1.04 -13.60
CA PRO A 119 -9.51 -1.82 -14.62
C PRO A 119 -11.02 -1.54 -14.60
N ILE A 120 -11.71 -1.86 -15.70
CA ILE A 120 -13.18 -1.77 -15.77
C ILE A 120 -13.81 -3.13 -15.41
N ASP A 121 -13.42 -4.19 -16.11
CA ASP A 121 -13.98 -5.54 -15.96
C ASP A 121 -12.90 -6.53 -15.52
N PHE A 122 -12.43 -6.39 -14.28
CA PHE A 122 -11.38 -7.24 -13.71
C PHE A 122 -11.81 -7.82 -12.37
N SER A 123 -11.99 -9.13 -12.36
CA SER A 123 -12.39 -9.90 -11.18
C SER A 123 -11.36 -10.99 -10.91
N PRO A 124 -10.21 -10.64 -10.30
CA PRO A 124 -9.13 -11.59 -10.09
C PRO A 124 -9.57 -12.68 -9.11
N GLN A 125 -9.15 -13.92 -9.38
CA GLN A 125 -9.46 -15.07 -8.54
C GLN A 125 -8.32 -15.41 -7.58
N ALA A 126 -8.68 -15.99 -6.44
CA ALA A 126 -7.74 -16.50 -5.44
C ALA A 126 -6.84 -17.60 -6.02
N GLY A 127 -5.55 -17.61 -5.65
CA GLY A 127 -4.57 -18.59 -6.14
C GLY A 127 -4.01 -18.31 -7.53
N ASN A 128 -4.64 -17.44 -8.33
CA ASN A 128 -4.15 -17.09 -9.66
C ASN A 128 -2.92 -16.16 -9.57
N THR A 129 -2.00 -16.35 -10.51
CA THR A 129 -0.84 -15.47 -10.71
C THR A 129 -1.13 -14.44 -11.78
N TYR A 130 -0.77 -13.19 -11.52
CA TYR A 130 -0.89 -12.08 -12.46
C TYR A 130 0.48 -11.46 -12.73
N SER A 131 0.71 -11.05 -13.96
CA SER A 131 1.87 -10.27 -14.36
C SER A 131 1.46 -8.85 -14.74
N LEU A 132 2.18 -7.87 -14.23
CA LEU A 132 2.05 -6.46 -14.60
C LEU A 132 3.09 -6.14 -15.68
N ARG A 133 2.66 -5.38 -16.68
CA ARG A 133 3.51 -4.66 -17.63
C ARG A 133 3.06 -3.20 -17.65
N CYS A 134 4.00 -2.29 -17.44
CA CYS A 134 3.78 -0.85 -17.44
C CYS A 134 4.80 -0.19 -18.37
N TYR A 135 4.30 0.48 -19.40
CA TYR A 135 5.11 1.13 -20.42
C TYR A 135 4.77 2.62 -20.53
N ARG A 136 5.79 3.43 -20.75
CA ARG A 136 5.65 4.84 -21.10
C ARG A 136 6.90 5.28 -21.87
N ASP A 137 6.70 6.03 -22.95
CA ASP A 137 7.80 6.64 -23.70
C ASP A 137 8.76 7.42 -22.79
N GLY A 138 10.06 7.16 -22.95
CA GLY A 138 11.12 7.80 -22.17
C GLY A 138 11.48 7.10 -20.84
N PHE A 139 10.82 5.99 -20.50
CA PHE A 139 11.13 5.18 -19.33
C PHE A 139 11.39 3.71 -19.71
N PRO A 140 12.22 2.97 -18.94
CA PRO A 140 12.31 1.53 -19.09
C PRO A 140 10.94 0.87 -18.84
N GLU A 141 10.66 -0.21 -19.56
CA GLU A 141 9.44 -1.00 -19.33
C GLU A 141 9.50 -1.66 -17.95
N LEU A 142 8.46 -1.45 -17.16
CA LEU A 142 8.35 -2.01 -15.82
C LEU A 142 7.53 -3.29 -15.86
N THR A 143 8.07 -4.38 -15.32
CA THR A 143 7.35 -5.65 -15.21
C THR A 143 7.38 -6.20 -13.79
N ALA A 144 6.35 -6.95 -13.42
CA ALA A 144 6.28 -7.61 -12.12
C ALA A 144 5.30 -8.78 -12.13
N THR A 145 5.35 -9.61 -11.09
CA THR A 145 4.38 -10.70 -10.87
C THR A 145 3.93 -10.78 -9.43
N THR A 146 2.71 -11.27 -9.22
CA THR A 146 2.10 -11.51 -7.90
C THR A 146 1.13 -12.68 -7.99
N THR A 147 0.88 -13.34 -6.86
CA THR A 147 -0.13 -14.39 -6.74
C THR A 147 -1.16 -13.94 -5.70
N VAL A 148 -2.44 -13.97 -6.07
CA VAL A 148 -3.51 -13.61 -5.14
C VAL A 148 -3.59 -14.68 -4.04
N PRO A 149 -3.50 -14.30 -2.75
CA PRO A 149 -3.61 -15.27 -1.68
C PRO A 149 -4.93 -16.04 -1.72
N GLN A 150 -4.97 -17.23 -1.12
CA GLN A 150 -6.24 -17.90 -0.88
C GLN A 150 -7.08 -17.05 0.07
N VAL A 151 -8.41 -17.20 -0.01
CA VAL A 151 -9.30 -16.55 0.98
C VAL A 151 -8.93 -17.13 2.35
N PRO A 152 -8.67 -16.29 3.37
CA PRO A 152 -8.41 -16.80 4.71
C PRO A 152 -9.53 -17.73 5.17
N VAL A 153 -9.18 -18.88 5.72
CA VAL A 153 -10.14 -19.84 6.28
C VAL A 153 -9.87 -19.98 7.76
N ILE A 154 -10.92 -19.84 8.59
CA ILE A 154 -10.84 -20.10 10.02
C ILE A 154 -10.96 -21.61 10.23
N GLU A 155 -10.03 -22.20 10.97
CA GLU A 155 -10.01 -23.63 11.31
C GLU A 155 -11.34 -24.05 11.94
N ASP A 156 -11.96 -25.09 11.36
CA ASP A 156 -13.28 -25.63 11.75
C ASP A 156 -14.40 -24.60 11.86
N ASP A 157 -14.23 -23.43 11.22
CA ASP A 157 -15.10 -22.27 11.34
C ASP A 157 -15.32 -21.82 12.80
N PHE A 158 -14.37 -22.14 13.70
CA PHE A 158 -14.52 -21.98 15.13
C PHE A 158 -13.82 -20.72 15.66
N ILE A 159 -14.60 -19.87 16.34
CA ILE A 159 -14.11 -18.70 17.07
C ILE A 159 -14.47 -18.87 18.54
N SER A 160 -13.47 -18.84 19.41
CA SER A 160 -13.69 -18.87 20.86
C SER A 160 -13.51 -17.48 21.46
N VAL A 161 -14.42 -17.12 22.37
CA VAL A 161 -14.33 -15.89 23.15
C VAL A 161 -14.08 -16.28 24.60
N SER A 162 -12.96 -15.83 25.15
CA SER A 162 -12.60 -16.06 26.55
C SER A 162 -12.25 -14.73 27.22
N GLY A 163 -13.10 -14.30 28.16
CA GLY A 163 -13.00 -12.96 28.76
C GLY A 163 -13.04 -11.87 27.68
N ASN A 164 -11.94 -11.12 27.58
CA ASN A 164 -11.78 -9.99 26.66
C ASN A 164 -10.88 -10.34 25.47
N ALA A 165 -10.81 -11.61 25.10
CA ALA A 165 -9.98 -12.10 24.01
C ALA A 165 -10.77 -13.04 23.09
N LEU A 166 -10.52 -12.88 21.79
CA LEU A 166 -11.02 -13.72 20.72
C LEU A 166 -9.86 -14.59 20.22
N HIS A 167 -10.06 -15.90 20.17
CA HIS A 167 -9.07 -16.87 19.73
C HIS A 167 -9.62 -17.75 18.61
N PHE A 168 -8.81 -17.92 17.58
CA PHE A 168 -9.08 -18.79 16.44
C PHE A 168 -7.75 -19.08 15.72
N SER A 169 -7.76 -20.03 14.81
CA SER A 169 -6.62 -20.34 13.95
C SER A 169 -6.99 -20.06 12.50
N ILE A 170 -6.06 -19.53 11.72
CA ILE A 170 -6.19 -19.45 10.26
C ILE A 170 -5.52 -20.68 9.65
N VAL A 171 -6.22 -21.39 8.77
CA VAL A 171 -5.71 -22.56 8.04
C VAL A 171 -4.45 -22.18 7.26
N ALA A 172 -3.48 -23.09 7.21
CA ALA A 172 -2.25 -22.89 6.47
C ALA A 172 -2.52 -22.59 4.98
N ASP A 173 -2.03 -21.44 4.50
CA ASP A 173 -2.05 -21.05 3.08
C ASP A 173 -0.63 -20.75 2.60
N SER A 174 -0.16 -21.47 1.58
CA SER A 174 1.18 -21.26 1.02
C SER A 174 1.35 -19.91 0.29
N THR A 175 0.25 -19.32 -0.19
CA THR A 175 0.23 -18.09 -1.00
C THR A 175 0.21 -16.80 -0.15
N ALA A 176 -0.24 -16.88 1.11
CA ALA A 176 -0.15 -15.79 2.07
C ALA A 176 1.21 -15.75 2.81
N ALA A 177 1.62 -14.55 3.21
CA ALA A 177 2.80 -14.32 4.06
C ALA A 177 2.51 -13.46 5.30
N LEU A 178 1.46 -12.65 5.28
CA LEU A 178 1.05 -11.76 6.38
C LEU A 178 -0.47 -11.73 6.49
N TYR A 179 -0.97 -11.60 7.71
CA TYR A 179 -2.38 -11.31 7.98
C TYR A 179 -2.54 -9.99 8.75
N ASP A 180 -3.42 -9.12 8.26
CA ASP A 180 -3.99 -8.02 9.03
C ASP A 180 -5.40 -8.38 9.44
N ILE A 181 -5.70 -8.21 10.72
CA ILE A 181 -6.97 -8.64 11.28
C ILE A 181 -7.60 -7.50 12.05
N TYR A 182 -8.84 -7.19 11.67
CA TYR A 182 -9.65 -6.14 12.26
C TYR A 182 -10.89 -6.77 12.90
N LEU A 183 -11.15 -6.39 14.14
CA LEU A 183 -12.39 -6.70 14.84
C LEU A 183 -13.17 -5.40 15.00
N PHE A 184 -14.30 -5.30 14.33
CA PHE A 184 -15.26 -4.21 14.44
C PHE A 184 -16.31 -4.59 15.48
N SER A 185 -16.19 -4.03 16.67
CA SER A 185 -17.15 -4.24 17.77
C SER A 185 -17.25 -2.94 18.57
N GLY A 186 -18.10 -2.02 18.11
CA GLY A 186 -18.22 -0.66 18.65
C GLY A 186 -17.51 0.42 17.81
N PHE A 187 -17.10 1.52 18.44
CA PHE A 187 -16.66 2.73 17.72
C PHE A 187 -15.25 2.64 17.11
N MET A 188 -14.31 1.94 17.77
CA MET A 188 -12.95 1.79 17.25
C MET A 188 -12.64 0.31 16.99
N PRO A 189 -12.17 -0.05 15.77
CA PRO A 189 -11.76 -1.41 15.49
C PRO A 189 -10.51 -1.77 16.29
N VAL A 190 -10.47 -3.01 16.77
CA VAL A 190 -9.25 -3.62 17.29
C VAL A 190 -8.46 -4.19 16.12
N PHE A 191 -7.15 -3.97 16.10
CA PHE A 191 -6.28 -4.37 15.00
C PHE A 191 -5.11 -5.21 15.50
N THR A 192 -4.77 -6.26 14.77
CA THR A 192 -3.48 -6.94 14.90
C THR A 192 -2.91 -7.31 13.53
N ARG A 193 -1.59 -7.33 13.45
CA ARG A 193 -0.84 -7.78 12.28
C ARG A 193 0.05 -8.94 12.70
N ILE A 194 0.03 -10.02 11.94
CA ILE A 194 0.80 -11.23 12.26
C ILE A 194 1.40 -11.84 10.99
N MET A 195 2.67 -12.24 11.07
CA MET A 195 3.29 -13.04 10.01
C MET A 195 2.66 -14.43 9.99
N LYS A 196 2.45 -15.01 8.81
CA LYS A 196 2.02 -16.41 8.71
C LYS A 196 3.00 -17.31 9.45
N ALA A 197 2.48 -18.31 10.16
CA ALA A 197 3.31 -19.35 10.75
C ALA A 197 4.17 -20.04 9.68
N GLN A 198 5.42 -20.40 10.03
CA GLN A 198 6.32 -21.11 9.12
C GLN A 198 5.79 -22.50 8.75
N SER A 199 5.00 -23.11 9.64
CA SER A 199 4.36 -24.40 9.42
C SER A 199 3.04 -24.45 10.18
N GLY A 200 2.05 -25.15 9.63
CA GLY A 200 0.73 -25.32 10.23
C GLY A 200 -0.13 -24.06 10.24
N ASN A 201 -1.19 -24.11 11.03
CA ASN A 201 -2.17 -23.04 11.16
C ASN A 201 -1.60 -21.85 11.95
N THR A 202 -2.04 -20.64 11.61
CA THR A 202 -1.61 -19.42 12.29
C THR A 202 -2.58 -19.11 13.43
N SER A 203 -2.14 -19.32 14.67
CA SER A 203 -2.96 -19.03 15.87
C SER A 203 -3.08 -17.53 16.10
N ILE A 204 -4.31 -17.06 16.31
CA ILE A 204 -4.64 -15.65 16.53
C ILE A 204 -5.17 -15.45 17.94
N THR A 205 -4.78 -14.34 18.55
CA THR A 205 -5.39 -13.85 19.79
C THR A 205 -5.60 -12.34 19.69
N LEU A 206 -6.85 -11.93 19.60
CA LEU A 206 -7.26 -10.52 19.53
C LEU A 206 -7.82 -10.11 20.88
N LYS A 207 -7.11 -9.22 21.58
CA LYS A 207 -7.58 -8.64 22.84
C LYS A 207 -8.37 -7.38 22.55
N PHE A 208 -9.57 -7.29 23.10
CA PHE A 208 -10.46 -6.13 22.97
C PHE A 208 -10.84 -5.58 24.35
N ASN A 209 -11.36 -4.36 24.39
CA ASN A 209 -11.81 -3.75 25.64
C ASN A 209 -13.34 -3.82 25.72
N GLY A 210 -13.86 -4.30 26.85
CA GLY A 210 -15.30 -4.41 27.08
C GLY A 210 -15.91 -5.68 26.48
N ASN A 211 -17.23 -5.68 26.34
CA ASN A 211 -17.98 -6.81 25.80
C ASN A 211 -18.03 -6.75 24.27
N LEU A 212 -17.97 -7.91 23.63
CA LEU A 212 -18.20 -8.02 22.19
C LEU A 212 -19.66 -7.72 21.88
N SER A 213 -19.91 -6.89 20.88
CA SER A 213 -21.27 -6.59 20.42
C SER A 213 -21.83 -7.76 19.60
N SER A 214 -23.15 -7.96 19.62
CA SER A 214 -23.80 -9.03 18.84
C SER A 214 -23.65 -8.87 17.32
N ASP A 215 -23.35 -7.66 16.86
CA ASP A 215 -23.08 -7.31 15.46
C ASP A 215 -21.57 -7.24 15.15
N ALA A 216 -20.73 -7.82 16.00
CA ALA A 216 -19.29 -7.78 15.80
C ALA A 216 -18.88 -8.48 14.49
N VAL A 217 -18.03 -7.80 13.72
CA VAL A 217 -17.51 -8.28 12.43
C VAL A 217 -16.00 -8.43 12.51
N LEU A 218 -15.52 -9.58 12.06
CA LEU A 218 -14.11 -9.87 11.86
C LEU A 218 -13.77 -9.70 10.38
N ALA A 219 -12.72 -8.94 10.07
CA ALA A 219 -12.14 -8.83 8.74
C ALA A 219 -10.68 -9.29 8.77
N ILE A 220 -10.33 -10.27 7.94
CA ILE A 220 -8.99 -10.85 7.83
C ILE A 220 -8.48 -10.57 6.41
N TYR A 221 -7.42 -9.79 6.31
CA TYR A 221 -6.69 -9.55 5.05
C TYR A 221 -5.47 -10.46 5.01
N ALA A 222 -5.37 -11.30 3.98
CA ALA A 222 -4.16 -12.04 3.65
C ALA A 222 -3.37 -11.28 2.59
N TYR A 223 -2.07 -11.10 2.79
CA TYR A 223 -1.17 -10.46 1.83
C TYR A 223 -0.21 -11.49 1.23
N ASP A 224 0.08 -11.37 -0.05
CA ASP A 224 1.13 -12.14 -0.70
C ASP A 224 2.52 -11.74 -0.16
N SER A 225 3.55 -12.52 -0.49
CA SER A 225 4.92 -12.26 -0.02
C SER A 225 5.46 -10.90 -0.45
N LYS A 226 5.09 -10.42 -1.65
CA LYS A 226 5.57 -9.16 -2.23
C LYS A 226 5.00 -7.97 -1.48
N LEU A 227 3.68 -7.92 -1.33
CA LEU A 227 3.00 -6.86 -0.61
C LEU A 227 3.33 -6.91 0.88
N SER A 228 3.45 -8.11 1.46
CA SER A 228 3.87 -8.29 2.86
C SER A 228 5.22 -7.62 3.13
N ALA A 229 6.25 -7.92 2.32
CA ALA A 229 7.56 -7.32 2.45
C ALA A 229 7.52 -5.79 2.35
N TYR A 230 6.70 -5.27 1.43
CA TYR A 230 6.51 -3.84 1.24
C TYR A 230 5.83 -3.16 2.44
N VAL A 231 4.75 -3.74 2.98
CA VAL A 231 3.96 -3.13 4.08
C VAL A 231 4.58 -3.33 5.46
N THR A 232 5.49 -4.29 5.64
CA THR A 232 6.20 -4.52 6.91
C THR A 232 7.55 -3.81 6.99
N SER A 233 8.02 -3.21 5.89
CA SER A 233 9.29 -2.49 5.88
C SER A 233 9.24 -1.29 6.85
N PRO A 234 10.19 -1.17 7.79
CA PRO A 234 10.23 -0.06 8.75
C PRO A 234 10.56 1.27 8.06
N ASN A 235 9.54 2.08 7.79
CA ASN A 235 9.57 3.54 7.74
C ASN A 235 8.14 4.09 7.59
N VAL A 236 7.69 4.80 8.62
CA VAL A 236 6.30 5.01 9.08
C VAL A 236 5.44 5.92 8.20
N PHE A 237 5.80 6.17 6.94
CA PHE A 237 4.94 6.93 6.02
C PHE A 237 4.99 6.30 4.63
N PHE A 238 3.81 5.99 4.11
CA PHE A 238 3.57 5.84 2.68
C PHE A 238 4.00 7.16 2.02
N LYS A 239 5.19 7.16 1.43
CA LYS A 239 5.72 8.28 0.65
C LYS A 239 5.75 7.80 -0.80
N PRO A 240 4.77 8.20 -1.63
CA PRO A 240 4.71 7.82 -3.04
C PRO A 240 5.98 8.17 -3.84
N ASN A 241 6.85 9.00 -3.26
CA ASN A 241 8.05 9.55 -3.86
C ASN A 241 9.37 9.06 -3.22
N THR A 242 9.33 8.12 -2.26
CA THR A 242 10.57 7.61 -1.67
C THR A 242 11.08 6.39 -2.43
N TYR A 243 12.25 6.56 -3.06
CA TYR A 243 13.09 5.51 -3.63
C TYR A 243 13.39 4.41 -2.60
N ARG A 244 13.02 3.15 -2.90
CA ARG A 244 13.20 2.00 -2.00
C ARG A 244 13.71 0.74 -2.73
N PRO A 245 14.92 0.77 -3.31
CA PRO A 245 15.49 -0.37 -4.02
C PRO A 245 15.54 -1.69 -3.22
N PRO A 246 15.81 -1.75 -1.89
CA PRO A 246 15.80 -3.04 -1.19
C PRO A 246 14.41 -3.67 -1.03
N PHE A 247 13.33 -2.93 -1.32
CA PHE A 247 11.95 -3.38 -1.15
C PHE A 247 11.16 -3.34 -2.46
N THR A 248 11.87 -3.26 -3.59
CA THR A 248 11.28 -3.35 -4.92
C THR A 248 11.08 -4.81 -5.32
N ASN A 249 9.94 -5.13 -5.93
CA ASN A 249 9.73 -6.43 -6.58
C ASN A 249 9.39 -6.31 -8.06
N VAL A 250 9.68 -5.15 -8.64
CA VAL A 250 9.41 -4.82 -10.03
C VAL A 250 10.75 -4.68 -10.76
N ASP A 251 10.81 -5.19 -11.98
CA ASP A 251 11.94 -5.04 -12.90
C ASP A 251 11.72 -3.80 -13.76
N GLY A 252 12.79 -3.11 -14.17
CA GLY A 252 12.69 -1.89 -14.99
C GLY A 252 12.17 -0.63 -14.27
N GLY A 253 12.02 -0.68 -12.95
CA GLY A 253 11.63 0.47 -12.15
C GLY A 253 11.64 0.17 -10.65
N TYR A 254 10.77 0.86 -9.90
CA TYR A 254 10.71 0.80 -8.45
C TYR A 254 9.29 0.56 -7.92
N GLY A 255 9.23 0.11 -6.67
CA GLY A 255 7.99 0.02 -5.91
C GLY A 255 7.49 -1.41 -5.78
N CYS A 256 6.17 -1.58 -5.67
CA CYS A 256 5.59 -2.88 -5.39
C CYS A 256 4.42 -3.21 -6.29
N PHE A 257 4.41 -4.44 -6.79
CA PHE A 257 3.21 -5.07 -7.34
C PHE A 257 2.91 -6.32 -6.52
N GLY A 258 1.78 -6.30 -5.83
CA GLY A 258 1.40 -7.37 -4.91
C GLY A 258 -0.10 -7.62 -4.89
N SER A 259 -0.52 -8.55 -4.05
CA SER A 259 -1.92 -8.97 -3.97
C SER A 259 -2.37 -9.16 -2.54
N LEU A 260 -3.68 -9.02 -2.33
CA LEU A 260 -4.31 -9.42 -1.08
C LEU A 260 -5.64 -10.13 -1.33
N ASN A 261 -6.13 -10.83 -0.31
CA ASN A 261 -7.46 -11.42 -0.28
C ASN A 261 -8.11 -11.15 1.09
N LEU A 262 -9.44 -11.24 1.18
CA LEU A 262 -10.21 -10.81 2.32
C LEU A 262 -11.26 -11.86 2.73
N LEU A 263 -11.32 -12.16 4.02
CA LEU A 263 -12.47 -12.78 4.66
C LEU A 263 -13.18 -11.74 5.53
N VAL A 264 -14.49 -11.56 5.37
CA VAL A 264 -15.34 -10.81 6.31
C VAL A 264 -16.38 -11.76 6.89
N ARG A 265 -16.51 -11.79 8.22
CA ARG A 265 -17.37 -12.74 8.92
C ARG A 265 -17.97 -12.11 10.18
N SER A 266 -19.23 -12.41 10.47
CA SER A 266 -19.81 -12.18 11.80
C SER A 266 -19.13 -13.06 12.83
N VAL A 267 -18.91 -12.53 14.04
CA VAL A 267 -18.31 -13.32 15.13
C VAL A 267 -19.29 -14.33 15.72
N TYR A 268 -20.59 -14.01 15.72
CA TYR A 268 -21.69 -14.85 16.19
C TYR A 268 -22.45 -15.52 15.05
#